data_AF-W2TRM8-F1
#
_entry.id   AF-W2TRM8-F1
#
_cell.length_a   1.000
_cell.length_b   1.000
_cell.length_c   1.000
_cell.angle_alpha   90.00
_cell.angle_beta   90.00
_cell.angle_gamma   90.00
#
_symmetry.space_group_name_H-M   'P 1'
#
loop_
_entity.id
_entity.type
_entity.pdbx_description
1 polymer ?
#
loop_
_entity_poly.entity_id
_entity_poly.type
_entity_poly.pdbx_seq_one_letter_code
_entity_poly.pdbx_strand_id
1 'polypeptide(L)'
;MNDYGVPRLYVENRDVQVLSLPYKDPSFAFNIFLPKQRFNLAAVRKNLDGETIQKLLSQLRTTMVSITIPKMKMENDFKLKEALIAMGITEMFSDNANLTGIARTPPLYVSEADHKAVIEVDEAGTTAAGATSFNIMVRTAMRQPKIFVADHPFIFVLTKDKNPLFIGQFITFMNDFGVYRLYTEDQDVQVLSLSYKDTSYAFNIFLPKQKYNLATIRENFKGETIQKYLSQLDTTKVSITIPKIKIETDFKLKEALVAMGATEMFTANADLSGIVKAPPLYVSKAAHKAIIEVDEAGTTAAAATMMEIMAGSGMGEPKSFVADHPFMFVLTKDRNPLFIGQFV
;
A
#
# COMPACT_ATOMS: atom_id res chain seq x y z
N MET A 1 -7.66 -1.10 19.07
CA MET A 1 -8.49 -0.12 19.78
C MET A 1 -9.92 -0.21 19.26
N ASN A 2 -10.88 -0.50 20.15
CA ASN A 2 -12.31 -0.55 19.84
C ASN A 2 -13.08 0.29 20.87
N ASP A 3 -13.60 1.45 20.46
CA ASP A 3 -14.47 2.26 21.31
C ASP A 3 -15.83 2.45 20.65
N TYR A 4 -16.90 2.50 21.44
CA TYR A 4 -18.26 2.70 20.95
C TYR A 4 -18.82 4.04 21.39
N GLY A 5 -19.22 4.87 20.42
CA GLY A 5 -19.95 6.12 20.69
C GLY A 5 -19.17 7.11 21.56
N VAL A 6 -17.87 7.29 21.33
CA VAL A 6 -17.02 8.21 22.10
C VAL A 6 -16.81 9.53 21.34
N PRO A 7 -16.67 10.67 22.04
CA PRO A 7 -16.32 11.92 21.39
C PRO A 7 -14.88 11.86 20.86
N ARG A 8 -14.72 12.09 19.55
CA ARG A 8 -13.43 12.13 18.85
C ARG A 8 -13.39 13.29 17.87
N LEU A 9 -12.19 13.79 17.58
CA LEU A 9 -11.97 14.76 16.51
C LEU A 9 -12.11 14.04 15.18
N TYR A 10 -13.09 14.46 14.40
CA TYR A 10 -13.48 13.77 13.17
C TYR A 10 -13.88 14.76 12.07
N VAL A 11 -13.54 14.43 10.83
CA VAL A 11 -14.06 15.06 9.62
C VAL A 11 -14.19 14.00 8.52
N GLU A 12 -15.04 14.25 7.53
CA GLU A 12 -15.11 13.41 6.34
C GLU A 12 -15.45 14.27 5.12
N ASN A 13 -14.99 13.85 3.95
CA ASN A 13 -15.39 14.40 2.66
C ASN A 13 -15.95 13.28 1.77
N ARG A 14 -15.97 13.45 0.44
CA ARG A 14 -16.44 12.42 -0.49
C ARG A 14 -15.59 11.15 -0.46
N ASP A 15 -14.28 11.28 -0.25
CA ASP A 15 -13.30 10.24 -0.53
C ASP A 15 -12.70 9.63 0.74
N VAL A 16 -12.59 10.40 1.82
CA VAL A 16 -11.93 9.99 3.06
C VAL A 16 -12.74 10.32 4.31
N GLN A 17 -12.58 9.48 5.34
CA GLN A 17 -12.86 9.81 6.73
C GLN A 17 -11.53 10.10 7.43
N VAL A 18 -11.50 11.13 8.25
CA VAL A 18 -10.31 11.51 9.02
C VAL A 18 -10.64 11.45 10.50
N LEU A 19 -9.87 10.67 11.23
CA LEU A 19 -9.93 10.56 12.69
C LEU A 19 -8.62 11.09 13.27
N SER A 20 -8.71 12.02 14.23
CA SER A 20 -7.54 12.54 14.94
C SER A 20 -7.51 12.00 16.37
N LEU A 21 -6.38 11.41 16.74
CA LEU A 21 -6.08 10.87 18.05
C LEU A 21 -4.95 11.69 18.67
N PRO A 22 -5.26 12.68 19.52
CA PRO A 22 -4.25 13.44 20.24
C PRO A 22 -3.41 12.52 21.14
N TYR A 23 -2.12 12.81 21.24
CA TYR A 23 -1.24 12.16 22.22
C TYR A 23 -1.47 12.76 23.62
N LYS A 24 -0.73 12.27 24.62
CA LYS A 24 -0.72 12.86 25.97
C LYS A 24 -0.39 14.35 25.95
N ASP A 25 0.54 14.76 25.09
CA ASP A 25 0.72 16.15 24.72
C ASP A 25 -0.23 16.48 23.56
N PRO A 26 -1.26 17.34 23.78
CA PRO A 26 -2.27 17.64 22.79
C PRO A 26 -1.76 18.48 21.62
N SER A 27 -0.53 19.01 21.68
CA SER A 27 0.12 19.60 20.51
C SER A 27 0.41 18.53 19.46
N PHE A 28 0.60 17.27 19.86
CA PHE A 28 0.82 16.14 18.96
C PHE A 28 -0.48 15.36 18.71
N ALA A 29 -0.68 14.93 17.47
CA ALA A 29 -1.80 14.04 17.12
C ALA A 29 -1.42 13.02 16.04
N PHE A 30 -1.96 11.81 16.18
CA PHE A 30 -1.98 10.77 15.15
C PHE A 30 -3.29 10.88 14.36
N ASN A 31 -3.19 11.29 13.10
CA ASN A 31 -4.34 11.51 12.23
C ASN A 31 -4.44 10.38 11.21
N ILE A 32 -5.56 9.67 11.17
CA ILE A 32 -5.80 8.56 10.24
C ILE A 32 -6.70 9.07 9.12
N PHE A 33 -6.20 9.03 7.89
CA PHE A 33 -6.92 9.33 6.65
C PHE A 33 -7.33 7.99 6.02
N LEU A 34 -8.55 7.56 6.35
CA LEU A 34 -9.13 6.31 5.90
C LEU A 34 -9.95 6.53 4.63
N PRO A 35 -9.59 5.92 3.48
CA PRO A 35 -10.44 5.92 2.30
C PRO A 35 -11.84 5.38 2.61
N LYS A 36 -12.89 6.07 2.15
CA LYS A 36 -14.27 5.57 2.28
C LYS A 36 -14.52 4.37 1.40
N GLN A 37 -13.99 4.43 0.18
CA GLN A 37 -13.94 3.28 -0.70
C GLN A 37 -12.72 2.45 -0.32
N ARG A 38 -12.96 1.22 0.15
CA ARG A 38 -11.88 0.29 0.46
C ARG A 38 -10.94 0.19 -0.74
N PHE A 39 -9.63 0.13 -0.45
CA PHE A 39 -8.57 -0.07 -1.44
C PHE A 39 -8.39 1.07 -2.45
N ASN A 40 -9.01 2.23 -2.24
CA ASN A 40 -8.81 3.43 -3.06
C ASN A 40 -7.62 4.30 -2.60
N LEU A 41 -6.68 3.72 -1.82
CA LEU A 41 -5.56 4.46 -1.24
C LEU A 41 -4.70 5.14 -2.31
N ALA A 42 -4.49 4.50 -3.46
CA ALA A 42 -3.70 5.06 -4.54
C ALA A 42 -4.33 6.33 -5.14
N ALA A 43 -5.65 6.36 -5.33
CA ALA A 43 -6.33 7.55 -5.84
C ALA A 43 -6.39 8.65 -4.78
N VAL A 44 -6.62 8.28 -3.51
CA VAL A 44 -6.53 9.21 -2.38
C VAL A 44 -5.13 9.82 -2.33
N ARG A 45 -4.06 9.01 -2.39
CA ARG A 45 -2.65 9.46 -2.39
C ARG A 45 -2.36 10.46 -3.50
N LYS A 46 -2.89 10.24 -4.71
CA LYS A 46 -2.70 11.14 -5.85
C LYS A 46 -3.30 12.54 -5.61
N ASN A 47 -4.36 12.61 -4.80
CA ASN A 47 -5.10 13.84 -4.51
C ASN A 47 -4.83 14.38 -3.09
N LEU A 48 -4.01 13.71 -2.29
CA LEU A 48 -3.69 14.10 -0.91
C LEU A 48 -2.41 14.92 -0.88
N ASP A 49 -2.51 16.20 -1.26
CA ASP A 49 -1.43 17.17 -1.13
C ASP A 49 -1.44 17.88 0.24
N GLY A 50 -0.40 18.68 0.50
CA GLY A 50 -0.26 19.40 1.77
C GLY A 50 -1.43 20.34 2.07
N GLU A 51 -1.97 21.00 1.04
CA GLU A 51 -3.13 21.88 1.17
C GLU A 51 -4.38 21.09 1.59
N THR A 52 -4.63 19.95 0.94
CA THR A 52 -5.75 19.06 1.26
C THR A 52 -5.65 18.49 2.66
N ILE A 53 -4.45 18.08 3.09
CA ILE A 53 -4.19 17.60 4.46
C ILE A 53 -4.51 18.72 5.45
N GLN A 54 -3.93 19.91 5.30
CA GLN A 54 -4.15 21.02 6.23
C GLN A 54 -5.62 21.44 6.27
N LYS A 55 -6.29 21.48 5.11
CA LYS A 55 -7.72 21.78 5.01
C LYS A 55 -8.55 20.78 5.81
N LEU A 56 -8.33 19.47 5.65
CA LEU A 56 -9.04 18.44 6.40
C LEU A 56 -8.76 18.56 7.91
N LEU A 57 -7.50 18.76 8.31
CA LEU A 57 -7.13 18.95 9.71
C LEU A 57 -7.76 20.21 10.33
N SER A 58 -7.93 21.28 9.57
CA SER A 58 -8.58 22.51 10.02
C SER A 58 -10.09 22.33 10.30
N GLN A 59 -10.72 21.34 9.66
CA GLN A 59 -12.15 21.07 9.73
C GLN A 59 -12.53 20.01 10.78
N LEU A 60 -11.55 19.46 11.51
CA LEU A 60 -11.77 18.50 12.59
C LEU A 60 -12.70 19.09 13.65
N ARG A 61 -13.73 18.33 14.02
CA ARG A 61 -14.70 18.71 15.04
C ARG A 61 -15.07 17.52 15.90
N THR A 62 -15.37 17.79 17.17
CA THR A 62 -15.82 16.76 18.11
C THR A 62 -17.12 16.13 17.61
N THR A 63 -17.07 14.83 17.32
CA THR A 63 -18.18 14.02 16.82
C THR A 63 -18.24 12.73 17.62
N MET A 64 -19.44 12.18 17.85
CA MET A 64 -19.59 10.84 18.43
C MET A 64 -19.22 9.80 17.37
N VAL A 65 -18.18 9.02 17.62
CA VAL A 65 -17.65 8.03 16.67
C VAL A 65 -17.49 6.68 17.37
N SER A 66 -17.86 5.60 16.69
CA SER A 66 -17.46 4.24 17.05
C SER A 66 -16.27 3.83 16.17
N ILE A 67 -15.16 3.49 16.82
CA ILE A 67 -13.87 3.27 16.15
C ILE A 67 -13.43 1.80 16.26
N THR A 68 -12.84 1.29 15.19
CA THR A 68 -12.07 0.05 15.17
C THR A 68 -10.77 0.32 14.44
N ILE A 69 -9.64 0.24 15.15
CA ILE A 69 -8.30 0.56 14.64
C ILE A 69 -7.35 -0.59 14.99
N PRO A 70 -6.54 -1.07 14.03
CA PRO A 70 -5.57 -2.13 14.29
C PRO A 70 -4.50 -1.66 15.27
N LYS A 71 -4.00 -2.58 16.10
CA LYS A 71 -2.76 -2.35 16.83
C LYS A 71 -1.62 -2.34 15.81
N MET A 72 -0.74 -1.35 15.91
CA MET A 72 0.38 -1.23 14.98
C MET A 72 1.62 -0.74 15.70
N LYS A 73 2.75 -1.33 15.33
CA LYS A 73 4.08 -0.85 15.67
C LYS A 73 4.87 -0.71 14.38
N MET A 74 5.36 0.48 14.11
CA MET A 74 6.18 0.77 12.93
C MET A 74 7.52 1.34 13.39
N GLU A 75 8.59 0.76 12.89
CA GLU A 75 9.95 1.23 13.07
C GLU A 75 10.53 1.44 11.67
N ASN A 76 10.85 2.69 11.34
CA ASN A 76 11.46 3.02 10.05
C ASN A 76 12.75 3.81 10.28
N ASP A 77 13.83 3.32 9.67
CA ASP A 77 15.05 4.08 9.46
C ASP A 77 14.93 4.77 8.08
N PHE A 78 14.55 6.05 8.08
CA PHE A 78 14.44 6.82 6.86
C PHE A 78 15.73 7.63 6.61
N LYS A 79 16.34 7.35 5.46
CA LYS A 79 17.52 8.04 4.91
C LYS A 79 17.14 9.43 4.41
N LEU A 80 16.90 10.34 5.37
CA LEU A 80 16.31 11.65 5.12
C LEU A 80 17.22 12.52 4.25
N LYS A 81 18.53 12.47 4.46
CA LYS A 81 19.51 13.19 3.62
C LYS A 81 19.38 12.82 2.14
N GLU A 82 19.45 11.53 1.80
CA GLU A 82 19.35 11.07 0.41
C GLU A 82 18.01 11.45 -0.23
N ALA A 83 16.91 11.37 0.53
CA ALA A 83 15.59 11.79 0.05
C ALA A 83 15.52 13.30 -0.24
N LEU A 84 16.04 14.14 0.66
CA LEU A 84 16.06 15.59 0.48
C LEU A 84 16.93 16.00 -0.72
N ILE A 85 18.08 15.35 -0.91
CA ILE A 85 18.93 15.53 -2.09
C ILE A 85 18.18 15.16 -3.37
N ALA A 86 17.47 14.02 -3.38
CA ALA A 86 16.65 13.60 -4.53
C ALA A 86 15.50 14.57 -4.83
N MET A 87 15.03 15.32 -3.82
CA MET A 87 14.03 16.39 -3.96
C MET A 87 14.63 17.76 -4.34
N GLY A 88 15.94 17.84 -4.57
CA GLY A 88 16.63 19.08 -4.96
C GLY A 88 17.11 19.94 -3.80
N ILE A 89 16.93 19.50 -2.56
CA ILE A 89 17.45 20.17 -1.36
C ILE A 89 18.87 19.65 -1.13
N THR A 90 19.83 20.26 -1.83
CA THR A 90 21.24 19.82 -1.84
C THR A 90 22.16 20.78 -1.09
N GLU A 91 21.92 22.08 -1.18
CA GLU A 91 22.82 23.13 -0.69
C GLU A 91 23.10 23.01 0.81
N MET A 92 22.09 22.70 1.62
CA MET A 92 22.21 22.55 3.07
C MET A 92 23.15 21.41 3.50
N PHE A 93 23.42 20.45 2.61
CA PHE A 93 24.31 19.31 2.84
C PHE A 93 25.71 19.51 2.24
N SER A 94 26.04 20.73 1.82
CA SER A 94 27.30 21.09 1.18
C SER A 94 28.00 22.23 1.91
N ASP A 95 29.27 22.48 1.58
CA ASP A 95 30.03 23.61 2.12
C ASP A 95 29.44 24.98 1.75
N ASN A 96 28.51 25.03 0.80
CA ASN A 96 27.79 26.24 0.42
C ASN A 96 26.56 26.52 1.30
N ALA A 97 26.26 25.68 2.29
CA ALA A 97 25.09 25.83 3.15
C ALA A 97 25.08 27.19 3.88
N ASN A 98 24.01 27.97 3.71
CA ASN A 98 23.83 29.20 4.46
C ASN A 98 23.11 28.96 5.80
N LEU A 99 23.87 28.53 6.82
CA LEU A 99 23.41 28.33 8.20
C LEU A 99 23.87 29.45 9.15
N THR A 100 24.10 30.65 8.62
CA THR A 100 24.61 31.82 9.38
C THR A 100 23.69 32.29 10.52
N GLY A 101 22.41 31.89 10.49
CA GLY A 101 21.46 32.10 11.58
C GLY A 101 21.72 31.25 12.82
N ILE A 102 22.53 30.17 12.70
CA ILE A 102 22.93 29.30 13.82
C ILE A 102 24.34 29.69 14.28
N ALA A 103 25.30 29.70 13.36
CA ALA A 103 26.67 30.17 13.62
C ALA A 103 27.26 30.80 12.37
N ARG A 104 28.01 31.90 12.56
CA ARG A 104 28.68 32.61 11.45
C ARG A 104 30.06 32.06 11.12
N THR A 105 30.76 31.55 12.13
CA THR A 105 32.10 30.99 12.01
C THR A 105 32.31 29.89 13.05
N PRO A 106 32.80 28.71 12.66
CA PRO A 106 33.03 28.28 11.27
C PRO A 106 31.71 28.16 10.47
N PRO A 107 31.74 28.24 9.13
CA PRO A 107 30.59 27.90 8.30
C PRO A 107 30.09 26.49 8.65
N LEU A 108 28.77 26.34 8.78
CA LEU A 108 28.13 25.08 9.12
C LEU A 108 27.41 24.51 7.90
N TYR A 109 27.45 23.18 7.78
CA TYR A 109 26.59 22.42 6.87
C TYR A 109 25.99 21.24 7.62
N VAL A 110 24.90 20.69 7.10
CA VAL A 110 24.29 19.48 7.64
C VAL A 110 25.04 18.28 7.07
N SER A 111 25.81 17.58 7.90
CA SER A 111 26.56 16.40 7.46
C SER A 111 25.67 15.18 7.25
N GLU A 112 24.69 14.99 8.13
CA GLU A 112 23.79 13.84 8.21
C GLU A 112 22.39 14.31 8.61
N ALA A 113 21.37 13.60 8.12
CA ALA A 113 20.00 13.78 8.55
C ALA A 113 19.34 12.41 8.64
N ASP A 114 19.11 11.98 9.87
CA ASP A 114 18.44 10.72 10.19
C ASP A 114 17.03 10.99 10.70
N HIS A 115 16.07 10.21 10.20
CA HIS A 115 14.72 10.20 10.74
C HIS A 115 14.34 8.80 11.19
N LYS A 116 14.36 8.60 12.51
CA LYS A 116 13.88 7.37 13.17
C LYS A 116 12.58 7.68 13.89
N ALA A 117 11.51 7.01 13.50
CA ALA A 117 10.24 7.08 14.19
C ALA A 117 9.80 5.69 14.62
N VAL A 118 9.55 5.52 15.91
CA VAL A 118 8.82 4.39 16.46
C VAL A 118 7.39 4.86 16.69
N ILE A 119 6.47 4.37 15.88
CA ILE A 119 5.05 4.69 16.00
C ILE A 119 4.36 3.46 16.54
N GLU A 120 3.90 3.55 17.78
CA GLU A 120 3.11 2.51 18.41
C GLU A 120 1.70 3.04 18.67
N VAL A 121 0.72 2.31 18.14
CA VAL A 121 -0.69 2.49 18.46
C VAL A 121 -1.10 1.29 19.29
N ASP A 122 -1.03 1.46 20.60
CA ASP A 122 -1.50 0.50 21.59
C ASP A 122 -2.87 0.90 22.15
N GLU A 123 -3.45 0.02 22.98
CA GLU A 123 -4.66 0.32 23.75
C GLU A 123 -4.35 0.95 25.12
N ALA A 124 -3.07 1.11 25.47
CA ALA A 124 -2.62 1.50 26.80
C ALA A 124 -2.51 3.02 26.99
N GLY A 125 -2.56 3.81 25.91
CA GLY A 125 -2.60 5.27 25.95
C GLY A 125 -3.87 5.90 26.53
N THR A 126 -4.96 5.16 26.71
CA THR A 126 -6.22 5.64 27.34
C THR A 126 -6.39 5.08 28.75
N THR A 127 -5.45 5.38 29.63
CA THR A 127 -5.71 5.37 31.08
C THR A 127 -5.98 6.81 31.51
N ALA A 128 -7.20 7.31 31.30
CA ALA A 128 -7.66 8.54 31.93
C ALA A 128 -9.19 8.61 32.00
N ALA A 129 -9.67 8.72 33.24
CA ALA A 129 -10.98 9.25 33.62
C ALA A 129 -12.23 8.42 33.31
N GLY A 130 -12.25 7.17 33.78
CA GLY A 130 -13.47 6.61 34.38
C GLY A 130 -13.80 7.30 35.71
N ALA A 131 -13.89 8.63 35.71
CA ALA A 131 -14.53 9.37 36.78
C ALA A 131 -16.02 9.29 36.49
N THR A 132 -16.74 8.55 37.32
CA THR A 132 -18.19 8.50 37.42
C THR A 132 -18.75 9.91 37.32
N SER A 133 -19.17 10.31 36.12
CA SER A 133 -19.89 11.55 35.89
C SER A 133 -21.32 11.16 35.56
N PHE A 134 -22.22 11.56 36.46
CA PHE A 134 -23.64 11.35 36.35
C PHE A 134 -24.14 11.94 35.01
N ASN A 135 -24.61 11.07 34.10
CA ASN A 135 -25.23 11.49 32.85
C ASN A 135 -26.59 12.13 33.15
N ILE A 136 -26.62 13.46 33.28
CA ILE A 136 -27.88 14.22 33.15
C ILE A 136 -28.22 14.22 31.65
N MET A 137 -29.08 13.30 31.23
CA MET A 137 -29.61 13.26 29.86
C MET A 137 -30.65 14.37 29.67
N VAL A 138 -30.26 15.45 28.97
CA VAL A 138 -31.22 16.32 28.30
C VAL A 138 -31.64 15.60 27.01
N ARG A 139 -32.96 15.38 26.84
CA ARG A 139 -33.56 14.74 25.67
C ARG A 139 -33.37 15.63 24.42
N THR A 140 -32.25 15.44 23.72
CA THR A 140 -32.11 15.89 22.32
C THR A 140 -31.83 14.68 21.44
N ALA A 141 -32.37 14.69 20.22
CA ALA A 141 -32.35 13.59 19.25
C ALA A 141 -31.03 12.78 19.27
N MET A 142 -31.14 11.47 19.54
CA MET A 142 -29.99 10.55 19.50
C MET A 142 -29.40 10.56 18.08
N ARG A 143 -28.34 11.34 17.87
CA ARG A 143 -27.52 11.22 16.67
C ARG A 143 -26.75 9.91 16.77
N GLN A 144 -27.01 9.00 15.84
CA GLN A 144 -26.25 7.75 15.76
C GLN A 144 -24.75 8.08 15.58
N PRO A 145 -23.85 7.41 16.32
CA PRO A 145 -22.42 7.61 16.17
C PRO A 145 -21.97 7.34 14.73
N LYS A 146 -21.00 8.11 14.25
CA LYS A 146 -20.32 7.81 13.00
C LYS A 146 -19.48 6.54 13.16
N ILE A 147 -19.44 5.71 12.13
CA ILE A 147 -18.65 4.48 12.13
C ILE A 147 -17.31 4.76 11.44
N PHE A 148 -16.21 4.39 12.10
CA PHE A 148 -14.85 4.49 11.58
C PHE A 148 -14.14 3.15 11.80
N VAL A 149 -13.98 2.36 10.74
CA VAL A 149 -13.39 1.01 10.80
C VAL A 149 -12.18 0.96 9.88
N ALA A 150 -10.98 1.04 10.46
CA ALA A 150 -9.71 1.02 9.73
C ALA A 150 -9.29 -0.43 9.40
N ASP A 151 -10.06 -1.09 8.55
CA ASP A 151 -9.88 -2.50 8.15
C ASP A 151 -9.15 -2.70 6.81
N HIS A 152 -8.63 -1.63 6.22
CA HIS A 152 -7.94 -1.63 4.94
C HIS A 152 -6.86 -0.55 4.91
N PRO A 153 -5.97 -0.53 3.90
CA PRO A 153 -4.85 0.40 3.87
C PRO A 153 -5.28 1.87 4.00
N PHE A 154 -4.58 2.62 4.85
CA PHE A 154 -4.85 4.02 5.14
C PHE A 154 -3.56 4.85 5.19
N ILE A 155 -3.68 6.16 4.97
CA ILE A 155 -2.60 7.11 5.22
C ILE A 155 -2.72 7.59 6.67
N PHE A 156 -1.60 7.77 7.34
CA PHE A 156 -1.57 8.45 8.63
C PHE A 156 -0.60 9.62 8.60
N VAL A 157 -0.93 10.64 9.39
CA VAL A 157 -0.14 11.87 9.51
C VAL A 157 0.06 12.17 10.99
N LEU A 158 1.32 12.16 11.44
CA LEU A 158 1.69 12.73 12.72
C LEU A 158 1.78 14.24 12.56
N THR A 159 1.14 14.99 13.44
CA THR A 159 1.16 16.45 13.41
C THR A 159 1.62 17.02 14.72
N LYS A 160 2.30 18.17 14.68
CA LYS A 160 2.47 19.08 15.82
C LYS A 160 1.79 20.41 15.53
N ASP A 161 0.87 20.84 16.39
CA ASP A 161 0.07 22.05 16.21
C ASP A 161 -0.63 22.11 14.83
N LYS A 162 -1.14 20.95 14.39
CA LYS A 162 -1.75 20.70 13.06
C LYS A 162 -0.79 20.76 11.86
N ASN A 163 0.50 20.98 12.07
CA ASN A 163 1.51 20.91 11.01
C ASN A 163 1.99 19.46 10.86
N PRO A 164 1.96 18.87 9.64
CA PRO A 164 2.50 17.54 9.39
C PRO A 164 3.98 17.44 9.74
N LEU A 165 4.33 16.47 10.59
CA LEU A 165 5.71 16.08 10.91
C LEU A 165 6.12 14.82 10.17
N PHE A 166 5.20 13.87 10.06
CA PHE A 166 5.44 12.58 9.42
C PHE A 166 4.19 12.12 8.69
N ILE A 167 4.38 11.56 7.51
CA ILE A 167 3.31 10.95 6.72
C ILE A 167 3.74 9.53 6.42
N GLY A 168 2.84 8.58 6.67
CA GLY A 168 3.07 7.17 6.35
C GLY A 168 1.81 6.50 5.84
N GLN A 169 1.96 5.26 5.42
CA GLN A 169 0.85 4.39 5.06
C GLN A 169 0.88 3.14 5.92
N PHE A 170 -0.30 2.66 6.31
CA PHE A 170 -0.45 1.39 6.99
C PHE A 170 -1.02 0.37 6.01
N ILE A 171 -0.36 -0.78 5.90
CA ILE A 171 -0.78 -1.91 5.06
C ILE A 171 -0.72 -3.17 5.92
N THR A 172 -1.73 -4.02 5.80
CA THR A 172 -1.77 -5.32 6.48
C THR A 172 -1.05 -6.37 5.64
N PHE A 173 -0.21 -7.16 6.30
CA PHE A 173 0.53 -8.25 5.67
C PHE A 173 -0.01 -9.62 6.11
N MET A 174 0.07 -10.58 5.19
CA MET A 174 -0.08 -12.01 5.43
C MET A 174 1.31 -12.61 5.67
N ASN A 175 1.41 -13.52 6.63
CA ASN A 175 2.66 -14.17 6.97
C ASN A 175 2.49 -15.69 6.98
N ASP A 176 3.45 -16.41 6.42
CA ASP A 176 3.52 -17.86 6.47
C ASP A 176 4.98 -18.29 6.67
N PHE A 177 5.26 -19.21 7.59
CA PHE A 177 6.63 -19.51 8.00
C PHE A 177 7.03 -20.94 7.60
N GLY A 178 8.18 -21.06 6.92
CA GLY A 178 8.80 -22.35 6.63
C GLY A 178 7.97 -23.26 5.72
N VAL A 179 7.16 -22.67 4.83
CA VAL A 179 6.28 -23.41 3.92
C VAL A 179 6.96 -23.68 2.58
N TYR A 180 6.54 -24.76 1.93
CA TYR A 180 7.00 -25.06 0.58
C TYR A 180 6.16 -24.28 -0.44
N ARG A 181 6.82 -23.49 -1.28
CA ARG A 181 6.23 -22.79 -2.42
C ARG A 181 7.16 -22.84 -3.62
N LEU A 182 6.59 -22.59 -4.79
CA LEU A 182 7.36 -22.38 -6.01
C LEU A 182 8.11 -21.05 -5.90
N TYR A 183 9.42 -21.10 -6.03
CA TYR A 183 10.32 -19.98 -5.81
C TYR A 183 11.51 -20.06 -6.76
N THR A 184 12.04 -18.90 -7.14
CA THR A 184 13.34 -18.76 -7.80
C THR A 184 13.94 -17.39 -7.49
N GLU A 185 15.24 -17.22 -7.64
CA GLU A 185 15.91 -15.93 -7.43
C GLU A 185 17.19 -15.82 -8.25
N ASP A 186 17.59 -14.59 -8.56
CA ASP A 186 18.93 -14.26 -9.05
C ASP A 186 19.56 -13.11 -8.22
N GLN A 187 20.51 -12.37 -8.77
CA GLN A 187 21.16 -11.27 -8.05
C GLN A 187 20.23 -10.08 -7.81
N ASP A 188 19.18 -9.91 -8.62
CA ASP A 188 18.36 -8.71 -8.67
C ASP A 188 16.93 -8.94 -8.20
N VAL A 189 16.36 -10.14 -8.42
CA VAL A 189 14.94 -10.42 -8.20
C VAL A 189 14.74 -11.74 -7.45
N GLN A 190 13.77 -11.73 -6.54
CA GLN A 190 13.14 -12.94 -6.00
C GLN A 190 11.77 -13.12 -6.65
N VAL A 191 11.44 -14.34 -7.03
CA VAL A 191 10.14 -14.68 -7.62
C VAL A 191 9.45 -15.73 -6.76
N LEU A 192 8.24 -15.44 -6.33
CA LEU A 192 7.39 -16.36 -5.57
C LEU A 192 6.10 -16.60 -6.33
N SER A 193 5.71 -17.87 -6.50
CA SER A 193 4.45 -18.25 -7.13
C SER A 193 3.47 -18.81 -6.10
N LEU A 194 2.32 -18.16 -5.99
CA LEU A 194 1.19 -18.57 -5.17
C LEU A 194 0.12 -19.21 -6.08
N SER A 195 0.03 -20.53 -6.08
CA SER A 195 -1.01 -21.25 -6.81
C SER A 195 -2.39 -21.00 -6.18
N TYR A 196 -3.40 -20.83 -7.02
CA TYR A 196 -4.80 -20.81 -6.58
C TYR A 196 -5.29 -22.25 -6.30
N LYS A 197 -6.54 -22.36 -5.85
CA LYS A 197 -7.19 -23.67 -5.64
C LYS A 197 -7.21 -24.52 -6.91
N ASP A 198 -7.45 -23.89 -8.05
CA ASP A 198 -7.13 -24.46 -9.36
C ASP A 198 -5.65 -24.18 -9.65
N THR A 199 -4.84 -25.22 -9.57
CA THR A 199 -3.38 -25.12 -9.69
C THR A 199 -2.91 -24.76 -11.09
N SER A 200 -3.79 -24.73 -12.09
CA SER A 200 -3.49 -24.13 -13.39
C SER A 200 -3.27 -22.62 -13.28
N TYR A 201 -3.88 -21.95 -12.29
CA TYR A 201 -3.69 -20.52 -12.06
C TYR A 201 -2.68 -20.24 -10.94
N ALA A 202 -1.86 -19.21 -11.13
CA ALA A 202 -0.93 -18.74 -10.11
C ALA A 202 -0.80 -17.21 -10.11
N PHE A 203 -0.62 -16.65 -8.90
CA PHE A 203 -0.19 -15.27 -8.68
C PHE A 203 1.32 -15.25 -8.44
N ASN A 204 2.07 -14.72 -9.41
CA ASN A 204 3.53 -14.70 -9.39
C ASN A 204 4.01 -13.30 -9.00
N ILE A 205 4.81 -13.20 -7.94
CA ILE A 205 5.34 -11.94 -7.41
C ILE A 205 6.81 -11.86 -7.77
N PHE A 206 7.20 -10.80 -8.46
CA PHE A 206 8.57 -10.49 -8.84
C PHE A 206 9.05 -9.32 -7.98
N LEU A 207 9.72 -9.67 -6.89
CA LEU A 207 10.19 -8.77 -5.86
C LEU A 207 11.64 -8.35 -6.13
N PRO A 208 11.92 -7.06 -6.42
CA PRO A 208 13.27 -6.55 -6.42
C PRO A 208 14.00 -6.89 -5.11
N LYS A 209 15.28 -7.26 -5.15
CA LYS A 209 16.09 -7.34 -3.91
C LYS A 209 16.48 -5.97 -3.39
N GLN A 210 16.56 -4.98 -4.29
CA GLN A 210 16.82 -3.58 -3.95
C GLN A 210 15.52 -2.77 -3.90
N LYS A 211 15.22 -2.18 -2.73
CA LYS A 211 13.94 -1.49 -2.45
C LYS A 211 13.56 -0.37 -3.44
N TYR A 212 14.51 0.26 -4.12
CA TYR A 212 14.27 1.39 -5.03
C TYR A 212 14.54 1.08 -6.51
N ASN A 213 14.58 -0.20 -6.89
CA ASN A 213 14.99 -0.62 -8.25
C ASN A 213 13.83 -1.07 -9.17
N LEU A 214 12.57 -0.74 -8.82
CA LEU A 214 11.42 -1.16 -9.62
C LEU A 214 11.47 -0.60 -11.05
N ALA A 215 11.99 0.61 -11.25
CA ALA A 215 12.09 1.23 -12.57
C ALA A 215 12.95 0.40 -13.53
N THR A 216 14.12 -0.05 -13.09
CA THR A 216 15.04 -0.89 -13.89
C THR A 216 14.45 -2.26 -14.17
N ILE A 217 13.78 -2.87 -13.18
CA ILE A 217 13.10 -4.16 -13.38
C ILE A 217 11.98 -4.00 -14.41
N ARG A 218 11.22 -2.90 -14.34
CA ARG A 218 10.13 -2.61 -15.27
C ARG A 218 10.58 -2.51 -16.72
N GLU A 219 11.74 -1.89 -16.99
CA GLU A 219 12.30 -1.80 -18.35
C GLU A 219 12.65 -3.18 -18.95
N ASN A 220 13.07 -4.11 -18.08
CA ASN A 220 13.43 -5.48 -18.45
C ASN A 220 12.28 -6.48 -18.25
N PHE A 221 11.10 -6.03 -17.84
CA PHE A 221 9.93 -6.87 -17.57
C PHE A 221 9.19 -7.22 -18.86
N LYS A 222 9.88 -7.96 -19.74
CA LYS A 222 9.39 -8.42 -21.05
C LYS A 222 8.93 -9.87 -20.96
N GLY A 223 8.16 -10.30 -21.96
CA GLY A 223 7.62 -11.66 -22.03
C GLY A 223 8.68 -12.75 -21.88
N GLU A 224 9.83 -12.59 -22.54
CA GLU A 224 10.98 -13.52 -22.42
C GLU A 224 11.52 -13.60 -21.00
N THR A 225 11.71 -12.46 -20.33
CA THR A 225 12.17 -12.40 -18.93
C THR A 225 11.18 -13.06 -17.99
N ILE A 226 9.88 -12.78 -18.15
CA ILE A 226 8.81 -13.39 -17.35
C ILE A 226 8.85 -14.91 -17.51
N GLN A 227 8.88 -15.40 -18.76
CA GLN A 227 8.88 -16.84 -19.04
C GLN A 227 10.15 -17.53 -18.55
N LYS A 228 11.30 -16.87 -18.63
CA LYS A 228 12.55 -17.36 -18.04
C LYS A 228 12.36 -17.66 -16.55
N TYR A 229 11.91 -16.72 -15.75
CA TYR A 229 11.70 -16.94 -14.32
C TYR A 229 10.63 -17.99 -14.04
N LEU A 230 9.50 -17.97 -14.76
CA LEU A 230 8.43 -18.95 -14.59
C LEU A 230 8.90 -20.39 -14.89
N SER A 231 9.84 -20.56 -15.82
CA SER A 231 10.45 -21.86 -16.14
C SER A 231 11.43 -22.37 -15.07
N GLN A 232 11.98 -21.47 -14.24
CA GLN A 232 12.98 -21.73 -13.21
C GLN A 232 12.39 -21.91 -11.81
N LEU A 233 11.06 -21.78 -11.66
CA LEU A 233 10.36 -21.99 -10.40
C LEU A 233 10.52 -23.43 -9.92
N ASP A 234 11.03 -23.58 -8.72
CA ASP A 234 11.17 -24.88 -8.05
C ASP A 234 10.64 -24.83 -6.61
N THR A 235 10.27 -25.99 -6.08
CA THR A 235 9.69 -26.11 -4.75
C THR A 235 10.77 -25.85 -3.69
N THR A 236 10.67 -24.70 -3.02
CA THR A 236 11.62 -24.25 -2.01
C THR A 236 10.93 -23.98 -0.69
N LYS A 237 11.61 -24.26 0.43
CA LYS A 237 11.14 -23.88 1.76
C LYS A 237 11.36 -22.38 1.97
N VAL A 238 10.29 -21.62 2.14
CA VAL A 238 10.29 -20.16 2.22
C VAL A 238 9.48 -19.66 3.43
N SER A 239 9.92 -18.54 4.00
CA SER A 239 9.14 -17.74 4.94
C SER A 239 8.68 -16.47 4.23
N ILE A 240 7.39 -16.23 4.24
CA ILE A 240 6.71 -15.31 3.33
C ILE A 240 6.03 -14.22 4.14
N THR A 241 6.25 -12.97 3.73
CA THR A 241 5.50 -11.78 4.18
C THR A 241 5.03 -11.03 2.94
N ILE A 242 3.72 -11.00 2.69
CA ILE A 242 3.13 -10.36 1.49
C ILE A 242 1.97 -9.46 1.92
N PRO A 243 1.82 -8.26 1.36
CA PRO A 243 0.68 -7.41 1.68
C PRO A 243 -0.62 -8.07 1.24
N LYS A 244 -1.71 -7.84 1.98
CA LYS A 244 -3.06 -8.09 1.46
C LYS A 244 -3.32 -7.09 0.34
N ILE A 245 -3.68 -7.59 -0.84
CA ILE A 245 -3.78 -6.76 -2.04
C ILE A 245 -5.19 -6.86 -2.59
N LYS A 246 -5.80 -5.72 -2.91
CA LYS A 246 -6.90 -5.66 -3.85
C LYS A 246 -6.63 -4.57 -4.87
N ILE A 247 -6.55 -4.93 -6.14
CA ILE A 247 -6.26 -4.03 -7.25
C ILE A 247 -7.51 -3.99 -8.13
N GLU A 248 -8.07 -2.79 -8.27
CA GLU A 248 -9.13 -2.50 -9.23
C GLU A 248 -8.61 -1.50 -10.25
N THR A 249 -8.61 -1.88 -11.53
CA THR A 249 -8.16 -1.00 -12.61
C THR A 249 -9.28 -0.77 -13.62
N ASP A 250 -9.46 0.49 -14.01
CA ASP A 250 -10.21 0.88 -15.19
C ASP A 250 -9.18 1.25 -16.27
N PHE A 251 -8.91 0.28 -17.17
CA PHE A 251 -7.87 0.41 -18.17
C PHE A 251 -8.45 0.97 -19.47
N LYS A 252 -7.81 2.04 -19.94
CA LYS A 252 -8.08 2.73 -21.20
C LYS A 252 -7.62 1.91 -22.41
N LEU A 253 -8.32 0.81 -22.66
CA LEU A 253 -7.92 -0.22 -23.62
C LEU A 253 -7.88 0.32 -25.05
N LYS A 254 -8.81 1.20 -25.43
CA LYS A 254 -8.81 1.83 -26.77
C LYS A 254 -7.51 2.58 -27.03
N GLU A 255 -7.12 3.43 -26.09
CA GLU A 255 -5.92 4.26 -26.19
C GLU A 255 -4.65 3.41 -26.25
N ALA A 256 -4.60 2.32 -25.47
CA ALA A 256 -3.49 1.37 -25.52
C ALA A 256 -3.41 0.64 -26.87
N LEU A 257 -4.53 0.14 -27.41
CA LEU A 257 -4.57 -0.54 -28.71
C LEU A 257 -4.15 0.40 -29.85
N VAL A 258 -4.60 1.65 -29.81
CA VAL A 258 -4.19 2.69 -30.76
C VAL A 258 -2.66 2.93 -30.68
N ALA A 259 -2.11 3.05 -29.47
CA ALA A 259 -0.67 3.22 -29.27
C ALA A 259 0.15 1.98 -29.73
N MET A 260 -0.46 0.79 -29.71
CA MET A 260 0.12 -0.45 -30.25
C MET A 260 -0.06 -0.61 -31.77
N GLY A 261 -0.68 0.35 -32.45
CA GLY A 261 -0.86 0.36 -33.91
C GLY A 261 -2.21 -0.18 -34.39
N ALA A 262 -3.06 -0.72 -33.50
CA ALA A 262 -4.43 -1.13 -33.83
C ALA A 262 -5.36 0.10 -33.86
N THR A 263 -5.20 0.93 -34.90
CA THR A 263 -5.88 2.23 -35.00
C THR A 263 -7.15 2.18 -35.85
N GLU A 264 -7.08 1.53 -37.01
CA GLU A 264 -8.13 1.55 -38.03
C GLU A 264 -9.48 0.99 -37.53
N MET A 265 -9.44 -0.06 -36.71
CA MET A 265 -10.64 -0.70 -36.13
C MET A 265 -11.51 0.25 -35.28
N PHE A 266 -10.97 1.39 -34.85
CA PHE A 266 -11.68 2.41 -34.07
C PHE A 266 -12.20 3.58 -34.91
N THR A 267 -12.11 3.48 -36.24
CA THR A 267 -12.50 4.54 -37.20
C THR A 267 -13.58 4.04 -38.14
N ALA A 268 -14.26 4.95 -38.85
CA ALA A 268 -15.27 4.60 -39.84
C ALA A 268 -14.70 3.77 -41.03
N ASN A 269 -13.38 3.69 -41.18
CA ASN A 269 -12.72 2.92 -42.22
C ASN A 269 -12.47 1.45 -41.84
N ALA A 270 -12.85 1.02 -40.62
CA ALA A 270 -12.65 -0.34 -40.15
C ALA A 270 -13.28 -1.39 -41.09
N ASP A 271 -12.48 -2.36 -41.54
CA ASP A 271 -13.00 -3.54 -42.23
C ASP A 271 -13.40 -4.62 -41.23
N LEU A 272 -14.66 -4.57 -40.79
CA LEU A 272 -15.31 -5.60 -39.97
C LEU A 272 -16.33 -6.42 -40.79
N SER A 273 -16.13 -6.52 -42.10
CA SER A 273 -17.05 -7.21 -43.03
C SER A 273 -17.24 -8.70 -42.73
N GLY A 274 -16.27 -9.33 -42.06
CA GLY A 274 -16.35 -10.69 -41.55
C GLY A 274 -17.38 -10.89 -40.42
N ILE A 275 -17.80 -9.82 -39.75
CA ILE A 275 -18.85 -9.85 -38.71
C ILE A 275 -20.22 -9.52 -39.33
N VAL A 276 -20.29 -8.43 -40.10
CA VAL A 276 -21.51 -8.03 -40.81
C VAL A 276 -21.17 -7.40 -42.15
N LYS A 277 -21.94 -7.73 -43.19
CA LYS A 277 -21.70 -7.20 -44.53
C LYS A 277 -22.14 -5.74 -44.71
N ALA A 278 -23.22 -5.33 -44.04
CA ALA A 278 -23.73 -3.96 -44.03
C ALA A 278 -24.70 -3.76 -42.85
N PRO A 279 -24.80 -2.55 -42.28
CA PRO A 279 -23.93 -1.39 -42.51
C PRO A 279 -22.49 -1.62 -41.97
N PRO A 280 -21.48 -0.88 -42.45
CA PRO A 280 -20.12 -0.99 -41.95
C PRO A 280 -20.05 -0.68 -40.44
N LEU A 281 -19.27 -1.47 -39.71
CA LEU A 281 -19.10 -1.34 -38.26
C LEU A 281 -17.70 -0.83 -37.92
N TYR A 282 -17.58 -0.17 -36.78
CA TYR A 282 -16.31 0.15 -36.16
C TYR A 282 -16.42 0.02 -34.64
N VAL A 283 -15.30 -0.17 -33.97
CA VAL A 283 -15.25 -0.26 -32.52
C VAL A 283 -15.31 1.15 -31.93
N SER A 284 -16.42 1.51 -31.30
CA SER A 284 -16.57 2.83 -30.69
C SER A 284 -15.79 2.95 -29.36
N LYS A 285 -15.84 1.89 -28.54
CA LYS A 285 -15.21 1.81 -27.21
C LYS A 285 -14.65 0.41 -26.96
N ALA A 286 -13.46 0.36 -26.35
CA ALA A 286 -12.91 -0.84 -25.73
C ALA A 286 -12.68 -0.53 -24.25
N ALA A 287 -13.22 -1.37 -23.37
CA ALA A 287 -13.11 -1.20 -21.92
C ALA A 287 -12.55 -2.47 -21.29
N HIS A 288 -11.65 -2.30 -20.32
CA HIS A 288 -11.08 -3.41 -19.57
C HIS A 288 -11.11 -3.05 -18.08
N LYS A 289 -11.83 -3.87 -17.30
CA LYS A 289 -11.87 -3.75 -15.84
C LYS A 289 -11.40 -5.05 -15.23
N ALA A 290 -10.36 -4.99 -14.41
CA ALA A 290 -9.84 -6.13 -13.67
C ALA A 290 -9.95 -5.85 -12.17
N ILE A 291 -10.38 -6.86 -11.41
CA ILE A 291 -10.36 -6.87 -9.95
C ILE A 291 -9.51 -8.07 -9.55
N ILE A 292 -8.39 -7.81 -8.90
CA ILE A 292 -7.49 -8.84 -8.38
C ILE A 292 -7.50 -8.70 -6.87
N GLU A 293 -7.80 -9.78 -6.15
CA GLU A 293 -7.79 -9.82 -4.69
C GLU A 293 -6.88 -10.96 -4.24
N VAL A 294 -5.96 -10.64 -3.33
CA VAL A 294 -4.98 -11.55 -2.74
C VAL A 294 -5.12 -11.42 -1.23
N ASP A 295 -5.72 -12.45 -0.64
CA ASP A 295 -5.95 -12.60 0.79
C ASP A 295 -5.64 -14.04 1.26
N GLU A 296 -5.77 -14.28 2.57
CA GLU A 296 -5.64 -15.62 3.13
C GLU A 296 -6.83 -16.53 2.85
N ALA A 297 -7.77 -16.21 1.95
CA ALA A 297 -8.90 -17.08 1.60
C ALA A 297 -8.78 -17.61 0.16
N GLY A 298 -8.30 -16.76 -0.77
CA GLY A 298 -8.08 -17.08 -2.18
C GLY A 298 -6.80 -17.88 -2.46
N THR A 299 -5.83 -17.87 -1.53
CA THR A 299 -4.52 -18.55 -1.66
C THR A 299 -4.33 -19.75 -0.72
N THR A 300 -5.33 -20.03 0.11
CA THR A 300 -5.23 -20.88 1.31
C THR A 300 -6.07 -22.16 1.16
N ALA A 301 -6.07 -22.73 -0.05
CA ALA A 301 -6.46 -24.13 -0.22
C ALA A 301 -5.35 -25.12 0.20
N ALA A 302 -4.12 -24.65 0.47
CA ALA A 302 -2.96 -25.50 0.75
C ALA A 302 -2.34 -25.34 2.16
N ALA A 303 -2.82 -24.41 2.99
CA ALA A 303 -2.32 -24.23 4.36
C ALA A 303 -3.10 -25.10 5.36
N ALA A 304 -3.15 -26.41 5.10
CA ALA A 304 -3.32 -27.36 6.20
C ALA A 304 -1.96 -27.44 6.89
N THR A 305 -1.82 -26.77 8.03
CA THR A 305 -0.65 -26.89 8.90
C THR A 305 -0.53 -28.33 9.40
N MET A 306 0.14 -29.19 8.62
CA MET A 306 0.83 -30.34 9.18
C MET A 306 2.14 -29.84 9.76
N MET A 307 2.15 -29.58 11.06
CA MET A 307 3.38 -29.41 11.82
C MET A 307 4.03 -30.79 11.93
N GLU A 308 4.68 -31.23 10.85
CA GLU A 308 5.42 -32.48 10.83
C GLU A 308 6.75 -32.23 11.55
N ILE A 309 6.80 -32.59 12.84
CA ILE A 309 8.05 -32.63 13.61
C ILE A 309 8.86 -33.81 13.06
N MET A 310 9.56 -33.61 11.96
CA MET A 310 10.60 -34.53 11.52
C MET A 310 11.90 -34.19 12.27
N ALA A 311 12.26 -35.03 13.24
CA ALA A 311 13.60 -35.05 13.80
C ALA A 311 14.58 -35.55 12.72
N GLY A 312 15.21 -34.62 12.02
CA GLY A 312 16.20 -34.91 10.98
C GLY A 312 17.23 -33.78 10.89
N SER A 313 18.45 -34.09 11.31
CA SER A 313 19.62 -33.23 11.17
C SER A 313 19.92 -32.99 9.67
N GLY A 314 19.60 -31.80 9.17
CA GLY A 314 19.96 -31.38 7.80
C GLY A 314 18.92 -30.57 7.03
N MET A 315 18.08 -29.77 7.66
CA MET A 315 17.11 -28.92 6.96
C MET A 315 17.59 -27.48 6.99
N GLY A 316 18.04 -26.96 5.85
CA GLY A 316 18.51 -25.57 5.71
C GLY A 316 17.43 -24.56 6.13
N GLU A 317 17.88 -23.39 6.62
CA GLU A 317 16.96 -22.32 7.01
C GLU A 317 16.07 -21.90 5.82
N PRO A 318 14.78 -21.62 6.07
CA PRO A 318 13.87 -21.20 5.01
C PRO A 318 14.34 -19.89 4.38
N LYS A 319 14.22 -19.78 3.06
CA LYS A 319 14.51 -18.55 2.33
C LYS A 319 13.51 -17.46 2.73
N SER A 320 13.99 -16.25 3.00
CA SER A 320 13.14 -15.12 3.37
C SER A 320 12.60 -14.41 2.12
N PHE A 321 11.28 -14.25 2.03
CA PHE A 321 10.59 -13.48 0.98
C PHE A 321 9.69 -12.43 1.64
N VAL A 322 10.13 -11.17 1.65
CA VAL A 322 9.44 -10.07 2.34
C VAL A 322 9.07 -8.99 1.32
N ALA A 323 7.83 -9.03 0.84
CA ALA A 323 7.31 -8.08 -0.15
C ALA A 323 6.85 -6.76 0.51
N ASP A 324 7.77 -6.08 1.20
CA ASP A 324 7.53 -4.83 1.96
C ASP A 324 7.74 -3.54 1.14
N HIS A 325 8.02 -3.67 -0.16
CA HIS A 325 8.33 -2.57 -1.07
C HIS A 325 7.80 -2.89 -2.48
N PRO A 326 7.85 -1.94 -3.43
CA PRO A 326 7.21 -2.11 -4.71
C PRO A 326 7.68 -3.33 -5.50
N PHE A 327 6.74 -4.07 -6.11
CA PHE A 327 7.02 -5.28 -6.89
C PHE A 327 6.14 -5.37 -8.14
N MET A 328 6.59 -6.14 -9.13
CA MET A 328 5.77 -6.53 -10.29
C MET A 328 5.03 -7.83 -9.97
N PHE A 329 3.86 -8.05 -10.55
CA PHE A 329 3.16 -9.33 -10.45
C PHE A 329 2.58 -9.78 -11.78
N VAL A 330 2.41 -11.09 -11.93
CA VAL A 330 1.82 -11.74 -13.10
C VAL A 330 0.83 -12.80 -12.65
N LEU A 331 -0.43 -12.70 -13.07
CA LEU A 331 -1.36 -13.83 -12.98
C LEU A 331 -1.15 -14.70 -14.20
N THR A 332 -0.97 -16.00 -14.00
CA THR A 332 -0.78 -16.96 -15.09
C THR A 332 -1.86 -18.02 -15.11
N LYS A 333 -2.08 -18.61 -16.28
CA LYS A 333 -2.73 -19.91 -16.45
C LYS A 333 -1.79 -20.84 -17.21
N ASP A 334 -1.46 -22.00 -16.63
CA ASP A 334 -0.50 -22.95 -17.19
C ASP A 334 0.83 -22.26 -17.55
N ARG A 335 1.30 -21.37 -16.67
CA ARG A 335 2.48 -20.49 -16.84
C ARG A 335 2.37 -19.45 -17.97
N ASN A 336 1.24 -19.32 -18.65
CA ASN A 336 1.02 -18.26 -19.63
C ASN A 336 0.47 -17.00 -18.92
N PRO A 337 1.09 -15.82 -19.10
CA PRO A 337 0.60 -14.56 -18.53
C PRO A 337 -0.82 -14.22 -18.99
N LEU A 338 -1.71 -13.99 -18.03
CA LEU A 338 -3.07 -13.47 -18.23
C LEU A 338 -3.17 -11.99 -17.87
N PHE A 339 -2.55 -11.61 -16.76
CA PHE A 339 -2.51 -10.23 -16.28
C PHE A 339 -1.13 -9.91 -15.78
N ILE A 340 -0.70 -8.68 -16.02
CA ILE A 340 0.55 -8.12 -15.51
C ILE A 340 0.21 -6.81 -14.81
N GLY A 341 0.82 -6.58 -13.67
CA GLY A 341 0.68 -5.32 -12.95
C GLY A 341 1.83 -5.06 -12.00
N GLN A 342 1.70 -3.98 -11.24
CA GLN A 342 2.66 -3.58 -10.22
C GLN A 342 1.91 -3.21 -8.94
N PHE A 343 2.55 -3.45 -7.80
CA PHE A 343 2.14 -2.96 -6.50
C PHE A 343 3.19 -1.95 -6.03
N VAL A 344 2.77 -0.74 -5.66
CA VAL A 344 3.66 0.43 -5.38
C VAL A 344 3.28 1.21 -4.13
#